data_AF-A0A0E1FDT4-F1
#
_entry.id   AF-A0A0E1FDT4-F1
#
_cell.length_a   1.000
_cell.length_b   1.000
_cell.length_c   1.000
_cell.angle_alpha   90.00
_cell.angle_beta   90.00
_cell.angle_gamma   90.00
#
_symmetry.space_group_name_H-M   'P 1'
#
loop_
_entity.id
_entity.type
_entity.pdbx_description
1 polymer ?
#
loop_
_entity_poly.entity_id
_entity_poly.type
_entity_poly.pdbx_seq_one_letter_code
_entity_poly.pdbx_strand_id
1 'polypeptide(L)'
;MSIIPNSIIEIKPHLNAGKVLSEVESIKLVSPTTFFSIPLAIEKVSAGFPSPAQDYVDRTLDMNEHLIKNEEATFIVRVASLSMLNAGIDIDDELIVDRSLDAKHNDIVVALIDNDFTVKRLMIDENERWLKAENPDYDDIHLHDGQELIIWGVVTYILKNTRKKS
;
A
#
# COMPACT_ATOMS: atom_id res chain seq x y z
N MET A 1 53.83 12.70 -31.35
CA MET A 1 53.30 13.40 -30.17
C MET A 1 52.27 12.47 -29.56
N SER A 2 52.69 11.75 -28.53
CA SER A 2 51.97 10.59 -28.00
C SER A 2 51.06 10.98 -26.86
N ILE A 3 49.89 10.38 -26.88
CA ILE A 3 48.72 10.55 -26.03
C ILE A 3 49.04 9.90 -24.67
N ILE A 4 48.74 10.57 -23.56
CA ILE A 4 48.91 10.05 -22.20
C ILE A 4 47.79 9.02 -21.94
N PRO A 5 48.09 7.75 -21.61
CA PRO A 5 47.06 6.81 -21.18
C PRO A 5 46.80 6.97 -19.68
N ASN A 6 45.52 7.14 -19.33
CA ASN A 6 45.02 7.03 -17.96
C ASN A 6 45.20 5.58 -17.49
N SER A 7 45.98 5.41 -16.43
CA SER A 7 46.17 4.13 -15.74
C SER A 7 44.88 3.69 -15.06
N ILE A 8 44.38 2.55 -15.55
CA ILE A 8 43.30 1.72 -14.99
C ILE A 8 43.79 1.17 -13.65
N ILE A 9 43.09 1.49 -12.56
CA ILE A 9 43.12 0.69 -11.34
C ILE A 9 41.86 -0.17 -11.37
N GLU A 10 42.05 -1.47 -11.60
CA GLU A 10 41.03 -2.50 -11.44
C GLU A 10 40.60 -2.55 -9.97
N ILE A 11 39.44 -2.01 -9.65
CA ILE A 11 38.66 -2.44 -8.49
C ILE A 11 37.46 -3.18 -9.07
N LYS A 12 37.52 -4.51 -8.98
CA LYS A 12 36.39 -5.41 -9.20
C LYS A 12 35.12 -4.77 -8.64
N PRO A 13 34.00 -4.78 -9.38
CA PRO A 13 32.80 -4.13 -8.92
C PRO A 13 32.30 -4.87 -7.68
N HIS A 14 32.47 -4.27 -6.51
CA HIS A 14 31.72 -4.61 -5.32
C HIS A 14 30.26 -4.16 -5.53
N LEU A 15 29.58 -4.85 -6.44
CA LEU A 15 28.12 -4.86 -6.58
C LEU A 15 27.59 -5.80 -5.50
N ASN A 16 27.47 -5.27 -4.29
CA ASN A 16 26.49 -5.72 -3.30
C ASN A 16 26.02 -4.48 -2.54
N ALA A 17 25.47 -3.52 -3.30
CA ALA A 17 24.47 -2.62 -2.74
C ALA A 17 23.13 -3.34 -2.94
N GLY A 18 22.55 -3.80 -1.85
CA GLY A 18 21.21 -4.39 -1.85
C GLY A 18 20.27 -3.47 -2.62
N LYS A 19 19.53 -4.05 -3.56
CA LYS A 19 18.46 -3.37 -4.27
C LYS A 19 17.45 -2.94 -3.21
N VAL A 20 17.48 -1.68 -2.79
CA VAL A 20 16.35 -1.10 -2.07
C VAL A 20 15.24 -0.96 -3.11
N LEU A 21 14.28 -1.88 -3.05
CA LEU A 21 13.12 -1.90 -3.93
C LEU A 21 12.04 -1.10 -3.21
N SER A 22 11.73 0.09 -3.73
CA SER A 22 10.53 0.81 -3.32
C SER A 22 9.32 -0.09 -3.53
N GLU A 23 8.59 -0.41 -2.46
CA GLU A 23 7.45 -1.34 -2.53
C GLU A 23 6.20 -0.70 -3.13
N VAL A 24 6.25 0.60 -3.36
CA VAL A 24 5.23 1.40 -4.01
C VAL A 24 5.65 1.64 -5.45
N GLU A 25 4.88 1.14 -6.41
CA GLU A 25 5.13 1.33 -7.84
C GLU A 25 4.76 2.74 -8.30
N SER A 26 3.60 3.22 -7.85
CA SER A 26 3.08 4.51 -8.24
C SER A 26 2.12 5.07 -7.20
N ILE A 27 2.06 6.40 -7.13
CA ILE A 27 1.15 7.15 -6.27
C ILE A 27 0.28 8.04 -7.16
N LYS A 28 -1.04 7.97 -6.96
CA LYS A 28 -2.03 8.76 -7.70
C LYS A 28 -2.92 9.52 -6.73
N LEU A 29 -2.98 10.84 -6.88
CA LEU A 29 -3.97 11.67 -6.18
C LEU A 29 -5.37 11.37 -6.71
N VAL A 30 -6.34 11.33 -5.80
CA VAL A 30 -7.74 11.12 -6.18
C VAL A 30 -8.41 12.47 -6.42
N SER A 31 -9.08 12.62 -7.56
CA SER A 31 -9.97 13.74 -7.82
C SER A 31 -11.40 13.19 -7.91
N PRO A 32 -12.28 13.47 -6.93
CA PRO A 32 -13.60 12.85 -6.83
C PRO A 32 -14.63 13.44 -7.81
N THR A 33 -14.21 13.96 -8.97
CA THR A 33 -15.01 14.82 -9.86
C THR A 33 -16.19 14.12 -10.55
N THR A 34 -16.57 12.90 -10.16
CA THR A 34 -17.70 12.17 -10.76
C THR A 34 -18.51 11.47 -9.68
N PHE A 35 -19.71 11.98 -9.38
CA PHE A 35 -20.72 11.26 -8.59
C PHE A 35 -21.33 10.15 -9.46
N PHE A 36 -21.29 8.91 -8.99
CA PHE A 36 -21.83 7.76 -9.69
C PHE A 36 -22.49 6.78 -8.72
N SER A 37 -23.81 6.66 -8.84
CA SER A 37 -24.64 5.82 -7.99
C SER A 37 -24.64 4.37 -8.46
N ILE A 38 -24.10 3.46 -7.64
CA ILE A 38 -24.14 2.02 -7.87
C ILE A 38 -25.24 1.40 -7.00
N PRO A 39 -26.13 0.55 -7.53
CA PRO A 39 -27.04 -0.28 -6.73
C PRO A 39 -26.32 -1.01 -5.59
N LEU A 40 -26.77 -0.83 -4.35
CA LEU A 40 -26.24 -1.51 -3.17
C LEU A 40 -27.26 -2.51 -2.64
N ALA A 41 -26.90 -3.79 -2.65
CA ALA A 41 -27.65 -4.83 -1.95
C ALA A 41 -27.46 -4.66 -0.44
N ILE A 42 -28.56 -4.60 0.31
CA ILE A 42 -28.54 -4.34 1.77
C ILE A 42 -28.30 -5.64 2.56
N GLU A 43 -28.66 -6.79 1.99
CA GLU A 43 -28.47 -8.08 2.66
C GLU A 43 -27.10 -8.68 2.35
N LYS A 44 -26.46 -9.24 3.39
CA LYS A 44 -25.22 -10.00 3.23
C LYS A 44 -25.52 -11.25 2.41
N VAL A 45 -24.81 -11.44 1.30
CA VAL A 45 -24.90 -12.68 0.51
C VAL A 45 -24.36 -13.82 1.37
N SER A 46 -25.26 -14.61 1.95
CA SER A 46 -24.91 -15.86 2.63
C SER A 46 -24.50 -16.88 1.56
N ALA A 47 -23.46 -17.68 1.83
CA ALA A 47 -23.08 -18.80 0.99
C ALA A 47 -24.14 -19.92 1.11
N GLY A 48 -25.27 -19.77 0.43
CA GLY A 48 -26.42 -20.68 0.46
C GLY A 48 -27.47 -20.25 -0.57
N PHE A 49 -28.49 -21.09 -0.80
CA PHE A 49 -29.52 -20.84 -1.83
C PHE A 49 -30.27 -19.53 -1.54
N PRO A 50 -30.11 -18.48 -2.37
CA PRO A 50 -30.85 -17.25 -2.17
C PRO A 50 -32.31 -17.47 -2.60
N SER A 51 -33.25 -17.07 -1.76
CA SER A 51 -34.68 -17.15 -2.11
C SER A 51 -34.98 -16.23 -3.30
N PRO A 52 -35.79 -16.66 -4.30
CA PRO A 52 -36.00 -15.91 -5.55
C PRO A 52 -36.80 -14.60 -5.43
N ALA A 53 -37.21 -14.20 -4.23
CA ALA A 53 -38.26 -13.19 -4.01
C ALA A 53 -37.74 -11.83 -3.46
N GLN A 54 -36.43 -11.59 -3.44
CA GLN A 54 -35.84 -10.43 -2.76
C GLN A 54 -35.25 -9.38 -3.73
N ASP A 55 -36.04 -8.94 -4.71
CA ASP A 55 -35.73 -7.76 -5.54
C ASP A 55 -36.01 -6.46 -4.77
N TYR A 56 -35.21 -6.14 -3.75
CA TYR A 56 -35.25 -4.84 -3.09
C TYR A 56 -33.87 -4.18 -3.10
N VAL A 57 -33.57 -3.53 -4.23
CA VAL A 57 -32.43 -2.60 -4.35
C VAL A 57 -32.88 -1.26 -3.77
N ASP A 58 -32.93 -1.14 -2.45
CA ASP A 58 -33.50 0.05 -1.79
C ASP A 58 -32.49 1.20 -1.64
N ARG A 59 -31.21 0.99 -1.97
CA ARG A 59 -30.16 1.99 -1.81
C ARG A 59 -29.18 2.01 -2.97
N THR A 60 -28.71 3.20 -3.29
CA THR A 60 -27.57 3.43 -4.16
C THR A 60 -26.38 3.90 -3.33
N LEU A 61 -25.18 3.61 -3.80
CA LEU A 61 -23.92 3.93 -3.13
C LEU A 61 -23.01 4.65 -4.11
N ASP A 62 -22.51 5.82 -3.72
CA ASP A 62 -21.43 6.51 -4.40
C ASP A 62 -20.08 5.99 -3.87
N MET A 63 -19.19 5.56 -4.78
CA MET A 63 -17.89 5.00 -4.37
C MET A 63 -16.94 6.06 -3.82
N ASN A 64 -17.02 7.30 -4.28
CA ASN A 64 -16.18 8.36 -3.75
C ASN A 64 -16.59 8.65 -2.31
N GLU A 65 -17.88 8.87 -2.05
CA GLU A 65 -18.38 9.11 -0.69
C GLU A 65 -18.14 7.92 0.23
N HIS A 66 -18.21 6.70 -0.31
CA HIS A 66 -18.02 5.49 0.48
C HIS A 66 -16.56 5.25 0.87
N LEU A 67 -15.62 5.50 -0.04
CA LEU A 67 -14.21 5.13 0.11
C LEU A 67 -13.31 6.30 0.52
N ILE A 68 -13.72 7.55 0.23
CA ILE A 68 -12.92 8.76 0.39
C ILE A 68 -13.59 9.66 1.44
N LYS A 69 -12.98 9.73 2.62
CA LYS A 69 -13.45 10.64 3.69
C LYS A 69 -12.92 12.05 3.53
N ASN A 70 -11.67 12.19 3.10
CA ASN A 70 -10.98 13.46 2.91
C ASN A 70 -10.26 13.49 1.56
N GLU A 71 -10.80 14.22 0.59
CA GLU A 71 -10.29 14.25 -0.78
C GLU A 71 -8.85 14.75 -0.88
N GLU A 72 -8.49 15.80 -0.14
CA GLU A 72 -7.17 16.42 -0.22
C GLU A 72 -6.08 15.57 0.43
N ALA A 73 -6.48 14.67 1.34
CA ALA A 73 -5.60 13.76 2.07
C ALA A 73 -5.60 12.33 1.51
N THR A 74 -6.45 12.00 0.53
CA THR A 74 -6.58 10.64 0.01
C THR A 74 -5.82 10.45 -1.30
N PHE A 75 -5.09 9.33 -1.40
CA PHE A 75 -4.36 8.95 -2.60
C PHE A 75 -4.33 7.43 -2.73
N ILE A 76 -4.07 6.97 -3.95
CA ILE A 76 -3.96 5.56 -4.28
C ILE A 76 -2.50 5.19 -4.47
N VAL A 77 -2.12 4.05 -3.90
CA VAL A 77 -0.79 3.44 -4.04
C VAL A 77 -0.93 2.10 -4.75
N ARG A 78 -0.10 1.84 -5.76
CA ARG A 78 0.02 0.50 -6.34
C ARG A 78 1.16 -0.26 -5.70
N VAL A 79 0.88 -1.51 -5.31
CA VAL A 79 1.83 -2.38 -4.61
C VAL A 79 2.75 -3.09 -5.59
N ALA A 80 4.05 -3.08 -5.29
CA ALA A 80 5.12 -3.71 -6.06
C ALA A 80 5.83 -4.85 -5.30
N SER A 81 5.36 -5.21 -4.10
CA SER A 81 6.03 -6.15 -3.20
C SER A 81 5.05 -7.17 -2.61
N LEU A 82 5.57 -8.34 -2.25
CA LEU A 82 4.82 -9.40 -1.57
C LEU A 82 4.95 -9.31 -0.03
N SER A 83 5.57 -8.27 0.51
CA SER A 83 5.81 -8.15 1.96
C SER A 83 4.54 -8.18 2.82
N MET A 84 3.37 -7.98 2.21
CA MET A 84 2.08 -7.92 2.89
C MET A 84 1.11 -9.05 2.48
N LEU A 85 1.64 -10.16 1.96
CA LEU A 85 0.85 -11.28 1.41
C LEU A 85 -0.17 -11.85 2.40
N ASN A 86 0.22 -12.10 3.66
CA ASN A 86 -0.68 -12.63 4.68
C ASN A 86 -1.71 -11.60 5.18
N ALA A 87 -1.53 -10.32 4.86
CA ALA A 87 -2.55 -9.29 5.05
C ALA A 87 -3.54 -9.22 3.87
N GLY A 88 -3.40 -10.09 2.85
CA GLY A 88 -4.25 -10.12 1.67
C GLY A 88 -3.86 -9.11 0.59
N ILE A 89 -2.67 -8.49 0.70
CA ILE A 89 -2.13 -7.53 -0.25
C ILE A 89 -1.15 -8.26 -1.18
N ASP A 90 -1.39 -8.17 -2.47
CA ASP A 90 -0.60 -8.80 -3.54
C ASP A 90 0.01 -7.73 -4.46
N ILE A 91 0.92 -8.13 -5.34
CA ILE A 91 1.45 -7.27 -6.39
C ILE A 91 0.30 -6.81 -7.28
N ASP A 92 0.38 -5.56 -7.75
CA ASP A 92 -0.61 -4.85 -8.57
C ASP A 92 -1.93 -4.50 -7.86
N ASP A 93 -2.09 -4.82 -6.57
CA ASP A 93 -3.20 -4.30 -5.79
C ASP A 93 -3.12 -2.77 -5.65
N GLU A 94 -4.29 -2.13 -5.59
CA GLU A 94 -4.42 -0.71 -5.37
C GLU A 94 -4.88 -0.45 -3.92
N LEU A 95 -4.10 0.33 -3.18
CA LEU A 95 -4.38 0.70 -1.79
C LEU A 95 -4.93 2.11 -1.76
N ILE A 96 -6.07 2.31 -1.08
CA ILE A 96 -6.54 3.67 -0.74
C ILE A 96 -5.87 4.06 0.57
N VAL A 97 -5.19 5.21 0.56
CA VAL A 97 -4.40 5.72 1.67
C VAL A 97 -4.89 7.08 2.06
N ASP A 98 -5.12 7.29 3.37
CA ASP A 98 -5.57 8.55 3.95
C ASP A 98 -4.47 9.15 4.84
N ARG A 99 -4.05 10.37 4.49
CA ARG A 99 -3.05 11.17 5.22
C ARG A 99 -3.59 11.88 6.45
N SER A 100 -4.90 12.02 6.56
CA SER A 100 -5.54 12.78 7.65
C SER A 100 -5.77 11.95 8.91
N LEU A 101 -5.53 10.63 8.83
CA LEU A 101 -5.68 9.72 9.94
C LEU A 101 -4.38 9.60 10.74
N ASP A 102 -4.49 9.70 12.06
CA ASP A 102 -3.42 9.30 12.98
C ASP A 102 -3.26 7.78 12.96
N ALA A 103 -2.09 7.31 12.55
CA ALA A 103 -1.79 5.89 12.50
C ALA A 103 -1.71 5.26 13.89
N LYS A 104 -2.35 4.11 14.05
CA LYS A 104 -2.45 3.36 15.31
C LYS A 104 -1.70 2.04 15.23
N HIS A 105 -1.48 1.45 16.40
CA HIS A 105 -0.96 0.09 16.50
C HIS A 105 -1.82 -0.89 15.68
N ASN A 106 -1.17 -1.76 14.92
CA ASN A 106 -1.72 -2.70 13.94
C ASN A 106 -2.31 -2.09 12.65
N ASP A 107 -2.28 -0.78 12.44
CA ASP A 107 -2.70 -0.23 11.15
C ASP A 107 -1.72 -0.62 10.05
N ILE A 108 -2.23 -0.83 8.84
CA ILE A 108 -1.36 -0.92 7.66
C ILE A 108 -1.08 0.50 7.19
N VAL A 109 0.19 0.84 7.05
CA VAL A 109 0.65 2.19 6.76
C VAL A 109 1.53 2.21 5.52
N VAL A 110 1.48 3.32 4.80
CA VAL A 110 2.54 3.69 3.89
C VAL A 110 3.54 4.52 4.68
N ALA A 111 4.76 4.03 4.79
CA ALA A 111 5.84 4.69 5.51
C ALA A 111 6.96 5.08 4.55
N LEU A 112 7.64 6.18 4.87
CA LEU A 112 8.85 6.62 4.20
C LEU A 112 10.01 6.44 5.20
N ILE A 113 10.99 5.62 4.82
CA ILE A 113 12.23 5.38 5.58
C ILE A 113 13.39 5.59 4.62
N ASP A 114 14.38 6.40 4.99
CA ASP A 114 15.56 6.70 4.17
C ASP A 114 15.23 7.11 2.72
N ASN A 115 14.13 7.86 2.55
CA ASN A 115 13.62 8.31 1.26
C ASN A 115 13.03 7.20 0.35
N ASP A 116 12.73 6.03 0.91
CA ASP A 116 12.05 4.91 0.23
C ASP A 116 10.68 4.59 0.84
N PHE A 117 9.68 4.41 -0.02
CA PHE A 117 8.32 4.07 0.38
C PHE A 117 8.16 2.56 0.61
N THR A 118 7.59 2.20 1.75
CA THR A 118 7.23 0.83 2.12
C THR A 118 5.80 0.74 2.61
N VAL A 119 5.18 -0.44 2.42
CA VAL A 119 3.88 -0.78 2.98
C VAL A 119 4.07 -1.87 4.01
N LYS A 120 3.73 -1.56 5.26
CA LYS A 120 3.92 -2.47 6.40
C LYS A 120 2.83 -2.29 7.43
N ARG A 121 2.73 -3.23 8.36
CA ARG A 121 1.90 -3.06 9.56
C ARG A 121 2.68 -2.26 10.60
N LEU A 122 2.12 -1.15 11.06
CA LEU A 122 2.68 -0.34 12.12
C LEU A 122 2.53 -1.06 13.46
N MET A 123 3.65 -1.33 14.10
CA MET A 123 3.70 -1.87 15.45
C MET A 123 4.19 -0.77 16.38
N ILE A 124 3.41 -0.52 17.43
CA ILE A 124 3.71 0.46 18.48
C ILE A 124 3.77 -0.29 19.79
N ASP A 125 4.95 -0.40 20.37
CA ASP A 125 5.18 -0.90 21.72
C ASP A 125 5.46 0.28 22.67
N GLU A 126 5.60 0.02 23.98
CA GLU A 126 5.70 1.10 24.99
C GLU A 126 6.85 2.09 24.71
N ASN A 127 7.93 1.63 24.08
CA ASN A 127 9.15 2.44 23.85
C ASN A 127 9.59 2.51 22.38
N GLU A 128 8.94 1.82 21.45
CA GLU A 128 9.42 1.71 20.07
C GLU A 128 8.28 1.65 19.06
N ARG A 129 8.53 2.22 17.88
CA ARG A 129 7.71 2.03 16.69
C ARG A 129 8.53 1.30 15.66
N TRP A 130 7.98 0.21 15.14
CA TRP A 130 8.61 -0.61 14.12
C TRP A 130 7.56 -1.06 13.10
N LEU A 131 8.03 -1.58 11.97
CA LEU A 131 7.16 -1.97 10.87
C LEU A 131 7.25 -3.47 10.65
N LYS A 132 6.12 -4.15 10.81
CA LYS A 132 6.01 -5.60 10.63
C LYS A 132 5.69 -5.96 9.18
N ALA A 133 6.42 -6.91 8.63
CA ALA A 133 6.07 -7.57 7.38
C ALA A 133 4.99 -8.65 7.64
N GLU A 134 3.99 -8.71 6.79
CA GLU A 134 2.97 -9.77 6.81
C GLU A 134 3.33 -10.84 5.78
N ASN A 135 4.61 -11.18 5.67
CA ASN A 135 5.13 -12.27 4.86
C ASN A 135 6.41 -12.82 5.51
N PRO A 136 6.47 -14.12 5.87
CA PRO A 136 7.64 -14.73 6.51
C PRO A 136 8.94 -14.65 5.70
N ASP A 137 8.84 -14.45 4.38
CA ASP A 137 10.00 -14.30 3.49
C ASP A 137 10.61 -12.88 3.55
N TYR A 138 10.01 -11.97 4.31
CA TYR A 138 10.41 -10.57 4.46
C TYR A 138 10.67 -10.24 5.94
N ASP A 139 11.76 -9.55 6.21
CA ASP A 139 12.12 -9.16 7.58
C ASP A 139 11.28 -7.97 8.08
N ASP A 140 11.06 -7.96 9.39
CA ASP A 140 10.51 -6.81 10.10
C ASP A 140 11.53 -5.66 10.12
N ILE A 141 11.05 -4.42 10.01
CA ILE A 141 11.90 -3.22 9.97
C ILE A 141 11.85 -2.55 11.33
N HIS A 142 12.95 -2.68 12.06
CA HIS A 142 13.25 -1.90 13.25
C HIS A 142 14.09 -0.68 12.86
N LEU A 143 13.81 0.47 13.45
CA LEU A 143 14.53 1.70 13.15
C LEU A 143 15.88 1.71 13.87
N HIS A 144 16.96 1.96 13.13
CA HIS A 144 18.28 2.13 13.72
C HIS A 144 18.52 3.60 14.12
N ASP A 145 19.54 3.82 14.97
CA ASP A 145 19.95 5.16 15.40
C ASP A 145 20.21 6.08 14.20
N GLY A 146 19.38 7.13 14.09
CA GLY A 146 19.47 8.14 13.02
C GLY A 146 18.55 7.92 11.82
N GLN A 147 17.84 6.79 11.73
CA GLN A 147 16.77 6.60 10.74
C GLN A 147 15.48 7.30 11.21
N GLU A 148 14.82 8.00 10.29
CA GLU A 148 13.55 8.65 10.55
C GLU A 148 12.41 7.85 9.91
N LEU A 149 11.42 7.46 10.72
CA LEU A 149 10.17 6.87 10.25
C LEU A 149 9.12 7.96 10.06
N ILE A 150 8.79 8.23 8.80
CA ILE A 150 7.69 9.14 8.48
C ILE A 150 6.49 8.31 8.03
N ILE A 151 5.42 8.34 8.81
CA ILE A 151 4.16 7.76 8.38
C ILE A 151 3.53 8.69 7.36
N TRP A 152 3.45 8.22 6.12
CA TRP A 152 2.90 9.01 5.04
C TRP A 152 1.39 8.86 4.93
N GLY A 153 0.79 7.80 5.48
CA GLY A 153 -0.67 7.68 5.60
C GLY A 153 -1.12 6.29 6.00
N VAL A 154 -2.39 6.17 6.36
CA VAL A 154 -3.02 4.91 6.77
C VAL A 154 -3.76 4.29 5.60
N VAL A 155 -3.55 3.01 5.35
CA VAL A 155 -4.29 2.24 4.35
C VAL A 155 -5.69 1.96 4.88
N THR A 156 -6.72 2.44 4.17
CA THR A 156 -8.12 2.29 4.56
C THR A 156 -8.84 1.18 3.79
N TYR A 157 -8.45 0.95 2.53
CA TYR A 157 -9.03 -0.08 1.67
C TYR A 157 -7.98 -0.74 0.76
N ILE A 158 -8.21 -2.01 0.46
CA ILE A 158 -7.46 -2.79 -0.52
C ILE A 158 -8.41 -3.06 -1.70
N LEU A 159 -8.10 -2.52 -2.86
CA LEU A 159 -8.83 -2.76 -4.10
C LEU A 159 -8.11 -3.85 -4.89
N LYS A 160 -8.76 -5.02 -4.96
CA LYS A 160 -8.21 -6.21 -5.62
C LYS A 160 -9.04 -6.58 -6.84
N ASN A 161 -8.40 -6.62 -8.00
CA ASN A 161 -9.03 -7.11 -9.22
C ASN A 161 -8.95 -8.64 -9.30
N THR A 162 -10.09 -9.32 -9.22
CA THR A 162 -10.14 -10.79 -9.21
C THR A 162 -10.35 -11.39 -10.60
N ARG A 163 -10.62 -10.57 -11.62
CA ARG A 163 -10.85 -11.05 -12.98
C ARG A 163 -9.52 -11.33 -13.68
N LYS A 164 -9.25 -12.58 -14.02
CA LYS A 164 -8.10 -12.96 -14.86
C LYS A 164 -8.23 -12.24 -16.22
N LYS A 165 -7.22 -11.44 -16.59
CA LYS A 165 -7.07 -10.95 -17.96
C LYS A 165 -6.79 -12.20 -18.83
N SER A 166 -7.71 -12.52 -19.73
CA SER A 166 -7.53 -13.57 -20.76
C SER A 166 -6.51 -13.14 -21.80
#